data_AF-A0A1S1TDL5-F1
#
_entry.id   AF-A0A1S1TDL5-F1
#
_cell.length_a   1.000
_cell.length_b   1.000
_cell.length_c   1.000
_cell.angle_alpha   90.00
_cell.angle_beta   90.00
_cell.angle_gamma   90.00
#
_symmetry.space_group_name_H-M   'P 1'
#
loop_
_entity.id
_entity.type
_entity.pdbx_description
1 polymer ?
#
loop_
_entity_poly.entity_id
_entity_poly.type
_entity_poly.pdbx_seq_one_letter_code
_entity_poly.pdbx_strand_id
1 'polypeptide(L)'
;MAEGFVEFEFDLPSALLKSLVDKFAEMDSASLTHEHTMQVPDEQGVYQLLVGGQVVYVGKTDADSGLRGRLSKHAWTIQHRQNLKPEDVQFKCARVFVFTAMDLEKLLIRHYAQTADVWWNFSGFGSNDPGRNRDTTELKAAGFDAQYPIDLDHPVDIKTDGGVPAARVLDALRAELPYTLRAEGEPGKVRKPHPDLVNSIVPPFAVKPATTREVILAVLSVLPAGWQSTALPGRIILYRENRTYTAGTIIGRS
;
A
#
# COMPACT_ATOMS: atom_id res chain seq x y z
N MET A 1 -51.04 -14.64 19.71
CA MET A 1 -50.91 -14.43 18.25
C MET A 1 -52.29 -14.57 17.63
N ALA A 2 -52.69 -13.65 16.75
CA ALA A 2 -54.03 -13.64 16.14
C ALA A 2 -54.11 -14.62 14.95
N GLU A 3 -55.31 -15.13 14.68
CA GLU A 3 -55.57 -15.98 13.52
C GLU A 3 -55.32 -15.19 12.21
N GLY A 4 -54.50 -15.74 11.31
CA GLY A 4 -54.06 -15.05 10.08
C GLY A 4 -52.87 -14.07 10.24
N PHE A 5 -52.26 -13.97 11.42
CA PHE A 5 -51.07 -13.15 11.66
C PHE A 5 -49.83 -14.00 11.94
N VAL A 6 -48.71 -13.66 11.32
CA VAL A 6 -47.39 -14.25 11.61
C VAL A 6 -46.35 -13.14 11.67
N GLU A 7 -45.47 -13.23 12.67
CA GLU A 7 -44.25 -12.43 12.70
C GLU A 7 -43.21 -13.09 11.79
N PHE A 8 -42.71 -12.33 10.83
CA PHE A 8 -41.68 -12.77 9.90
C PHE A 8 -40.48 -11.83 10.01
N GLU A 9 -39.33 -12.39 10.35
CA GLU A 9 -38.05 -11.68 10.36
C GLU A 9 -37.22 -12.16 9.16
N PHE A 10 -36.92 -11.24 8.24
CA PHE A 10 -36.05 -11.53 7.10
C PHE A 10 -34.60 -11.24 7.47
N ASP A 11 -33.77 -12.28 7.50
CA ASP A 11 -32.32 -12.14 7.65
C ASP A 11 -31.67 -11.66 6.34
N LEU A 12 -31.90 -10.39 6.03
CA LEU A 12 -31.30 -9.69 4.90
C LEU A 12 -29.77 -9.80 4.90
N PRO A 13 -29.06 -9.68 6.05
CA PRO A 13 -27.62 -9.86 6.10
C PRO A 13 -27.11 -11.20 5.58
N SER A 14 -27.66 -12.31 6.08
CA SER A 14 -27.24 -13.64 5.66
C SER A 14 -27.62 -13.92 4.21
N ALA A 15 -28.81 -13.49 3.79
CA ALA A 15 -29.26 -13.65 2.40
C ALA A 15 -28.36 -12.90 1.41
N LEU A 16 -27.98 -11.66 1.73
CA LEU A 16 -27.09 -10.86 0.88
C LEU A 16 -25.66 -11.40 0.87
N LEU A 17 -25.14 -11.84 2.02
CA LEU A 17 -23.83 -12.49 2.10
C LEU A 17 -23.79 -13.74 1.22
N LYS A 18 -24.79 -14.62 1.34
CA LYS A 18 -24.87 -15.85 0.52
C LYS A 18 -24.91 -15.51 -0.97
N SER A 19 -25.81 -14.61 -1.37
CA SER A 19 -25.93 -14.18 -2.78
C SER A 19 -24.61 -13.63 -3.33
N LEU A 20 -23.88 -12.86 -2.52
CA LEU A 20 -22.60 -12.29 -2.93
C LEU A 20 -21.48 -13.35 -3.02
N VAL A 21 -21.42 -14.29 -2.08
CA VAL A 21 -20.48 -15.42 -2.12
C VAL A 21 -20.73 -16.28 -3.36
N ASP A 22 -22.00 -16.63 -3.62
CA ASP A 22 -22.40 -17.39 -4.80
C ASP A 22 -21.99 -16.65 -6.08
N LYS A 23 -22.22 -15.32 -6.13
CA LYS A 23 -21.80 -14.49 -7.26
C LYS A 23 -20.29 -14.48 -7.45
N PHE A 24 -19.50 -14.34 -6.38
CA PHE A 24 -18.05 -14.38 -6.48
C PHE A 24 -17.52 -15.76 -6.89
N ALA A 25 -18.21 -16.85 -6.56
CA ALA A 25 -17.85 -18.20 -7.00
C ALA A 25 -18.04 -18.38 -8.51
N GLU A 26 -19.08 -17.78 -9.10
CA GLU A 26 -19.37 -17.82 -10.54
C GLU A 26 -18.46 -16.92 -11.39
N MET A 27 -17.92 -15.85 -10.79
CA MET A 27 -17.13 -14.86 -11.52
C MET A 27 -15.72 -15.36 -11.85
N ASP A 28 -15.24 -15.08 -13.06
CA ASP A 28 -13.82 -15.12 -13.36
C ASP A 28 -13.07 -14.01 -12.60
N SER A 29 -11.82 -14.26 -12.24
CA SER A 29 -10.92 -13.25 -11.68
C SER A 29 -10.16 -12.53 -12.79
N ALA A 30 -9.78 -11.28 -12.54
CA ALA A 30 -8.90 -10.51 -13.41
C ALA A 30 -7.58 -10.19 -12.68
N SER A 31 -6.46 -10.07 -13.41
CA SER A 31 -5.17 -9.69 -12.81
C SER A 31 -5.25 -8.29 -12.20
N LEU A 32 -4.64 -8.07 -11.02
CA LEU A 32 -4.61 -6.78 -10.33
C LEU A 32 -3.56 -5.84 -10.95
N THR A 33 -3.79 -5.47 -12.21
CA THR A 33 -2.96 -4.54 -12.98
C THR A 33 -3.67 -3.21 -13.17
N HIS A 34 -2.90 -2.14 -13.39
CA HIS A 34 -3.48 -0.82 -13.68
C HIS A 34 -4.46 -0.86 -14.86
N GLU A 35 -4.14 -1.61 -15.91
CA GLU A 35 -4.99 -1.77 -17.09
C GLU A 35 -6.39 -2.31 -16.73
N HIS A 36 -6.44 -3.42 -15.98
CA HIS A 36 -7.72 -4.00 -15.58
C HIS A 36 -8.46 -3.14 -14.56
N THR A 37 -7.75 -2.51 -13.60
CA THR A 37 -8.41 -1.67 -12.59
C THR A 37 -9.04 -0.41 -13.20
N MET A 38 -8.48 0.13 -14.29
CA MET A 38 -9.04 1.28 -14.98
C MET A 38 -10.37 1.00 -15.68
N GLN A 39 -10.64 -0.26 -16.03
CA GLN A 39 -11.89 -0.71 -16.64
C GLN A 39 -13.02 -0.88 -15.61
N VAL A 40 -12.70 -0.92 -14.32
CA VAL A 40 -13.68 -1.05 -13.24
C VAL A 40 -14.46 0.26 -13.07
N PRO A 41 -15.80 0.24 -12.92
CA PRO A 41 -16.55 1.43 -12.54
C PRO A 41 -16.11 1.96 -11.17
N ASP A 42 -15.97 3.28 -11.03
CA ASP A 42 -15.60 3.89 -9.75
C ASP A 42 -16.81 4.08 -8.84
N GLU A 43 -17.40 2.96 -8.43
CA GLU A 43 -18.66 2.88 -7.71
C GLU A 43 -18.45 2.25 -6.34
N GLN A 44 -19.45 2.38 -5.47
CA GLN A 44 -19.42 1.71 -4.16
C GLN A 44 -19.65 0.20 -4.29
N GLY A 45 -18.85 -0.57 -3.56
CA GLY A 45 -18.84 -2.01 -3.66
C GLY A 45 -17.88 -2.68 -2.67
N VAL A 46 -17.74 -3.97 -2.91
CA VAL A 46 -16.83 -4.87 -2.19
C VAL A 46 -15.97 -5.62 -3.20
N TYR A 47 -14.76 -5.99 -2.78
CA TYR A 47 -13.81 -6.69 -3.63
C TYR A 47 -13.00 -7.70 -2.83
N GLN A 48 -12.44 -8.66 -3.56
CA GLN A 48 -11.54 -9.68 -3.05
C GLN A 48 -10.24 -9.60 -3.83
N LEU A 49 -9.11 -9.79 -3.14
CA LEU A 49 -7.84 -10.09 -3.79
C LEU A 49 -7.52 -11.56 -3.59
N LEU A 50 -6.97 -12.16 -4.63
CA LEU A 50 -6.66 -13.57 -4.69
C LEU A 50 -5.20 -13.79 -5.08
N VAL A 51 -4.56 -14.79 -4.49
CA VAL A 51 -3.24 -15.29 -4.88
C VAL A 51 -3.36 -16.79 -5.08
N GLY A 52 -2.97 -17.31 -6.25
CA GLY A 52 -3.16 -18.72 -6.58
C GLY A 52 -4.62 -19.19 -6.51
N GLY A 53 -5.57 -18.29 -6.80
CA GLY A 53 -7.01 -18.56 -6.72
C GLY A 53 -7.60 -18.56 -5.30
N GLN A 54 -6.80 -18.37 -4.25
CA GLN A 54 -7.27 -18.28 -2.87
C GLN A 54 -7.48 -16.83 -2.44
N VAL A 55 -8.61 -16.56 -1.76
CA VAL A 55 -8.90 -15.22 -1.23
C VAL A 55 -7.94 -14.91 -0.08
N VAL A 56 -7.11 -13.87 -0.26
CA VAL A 56 -6.15 -13.39 0.74
C VAL A 56 -6.57 -12.08 1.39
N TYR A 57 -7.40 -11.30 0.71
CA TYR A 57 -7.89 -10.00 1.19
C TYR A 57 -9.34 -9.78 0.75
N VAL A 58 -10.14 -9.18 1.63
CA VAL A 58 -11.45 -8.62 1.30
C VAL A 58 -11.45 -7.15 1.67
N GLY A 59 -11.93 -6.29 0.79
CA GLY A 59 -12.08 -4.87 1.10
C GLY A 59 -13.42 -4.32 0.65
N LYS A 60 -13.73 -3.13 1.16
CA LYS A 60 -14.83 -2.31 0.69
C LYS A 60 -14.37 -0.93 0.26
N THR A 61 -15.26 -0.25 -0.43
CA THR A 61 -15.18 1.17 -0.73
C THR A 61 -15.99 1.96 0.30
N ASP A 62 -15.68 3.24 0.43
CA ASP A 62 -16.47 4.21 1.17
C ASP A 62 -17.07 5.24 0.21
N ALA A 63 -17.62 6.35 0.73
CA ALA A 63 -18.14 7.44 -0.10
C ALA A 63 -17.03 8.25 -0.80
N ASP A 64 -15.80 8.16 -0.31
CA ASP A 64 -14.69 9.01 -0.76
C ASP A 64 -13.81 8.31 -1.81
N SER A 65 -13.85 6.98 -1.90
CA SER A 65 -13.09 6.20 -2.88
C SER A 65 -13.85 4.95 -3.33
N GLY A 66 -14.24 4.94 -4.62
CA GLY A 66 -14.91 3.81 -5.27
C GLY A 66 -13.98 2.65 -5.62
N LEU A 67 -14.55 1.62 -6.25
CA LEU A 67 -13.89 0.33 -6.51
C LEU A 67 -12.60 0.51 -7.32
N ARG A 68 -12.67 1.29 -8.41
CA ARG A 68 -11.51 1.58 -9.26
C ARG A 68 -10.41 2.27 -8.48
N GLY A 69 -10.73 3.29 -7.69
CA GLY A 69 -9.74 4.00 -6.87
C GLY A 69 -9.03 3.08 -5.88
N ARG A 70 -9.79 2.26 -5.13
CA ARG A 70 -9.24 1.33 -4.15
C ARG A 70 -8.39 0.22 -4.79
N LEU A 71 -8.90 -0.41 -5.85
CA LEU A 71 -8.17 -1.47 -6.55
C LEU A 71 -6.91 -0.94 -7.21
N SER A 72 -6.94 0.25 -7.82
CA SER A 72 -5.75 0.87 -8.42
C SER A 72 -4.68 1.18 -7.38
N LYS A 73 -5.08 1.63 -6.18
CA LYS A 73 -4.15 1.82 -5.06
C LYS A 73 -3.48 0.51 -4.65
N HIS A 74 -4.23 -0.58 -4.59
CA HIS A 74 -3.68 -1.90 -4.27
C HIS A 74 -2.76 -2.43 -5.37
N ALA A 75 -3.17 -2.29 -6.65
CA ALA A 75 -2.35 -2.65 -7.81
C ALA A 75 -1.00 -1.92 -7.81
N TRP A 76 -0.99 -0.65 -7.38
CA TRP A 76 0.22 0.12 -7.17
C TRP A 76 1.04 -0.40 -5.98
N THR A 77 0.40 -0.63 -4.82
CA THR A 77 1.09 -1.00 -3.56
C THR A 77 1.88 -2.31 -3.63
N ILE A 78 1.41 -3.27 -4.44
CA ILE A 78 2.05 -4.58 -4.60
C ILE A 78 3.26 -4.56 -5.55
N GLN A 79 3.50 -3.44 -6.25
CA GLN A 79 4.68 -3.28 -7.11
C GLN A 79 5.96 -3.17 -6.26
N HIS A 80 7.10 -3.52 -6.88
CA HIS A 80 8.44 -3.39 -6.31
C HIS A 80 8.55 -4.04 -4.91
N ARG A 81 7.92 -5.22 -4.75
CA ARG A 81 7.99 -6.03 -3.54
C ARG A 81 8.84 -7.25 -3.80
N GLN A 82 9.64 -7.63 -2.80
CA GLN A 82 10.29 -8.93 -2.79
C GLN A 82 9.26 -10.02 -2.50
N ASN A 83 9.44 -11.21 -3.09
CA ASN A 83 8.61 -12.39 -2.87
C ASN A 83 7.12 -12.26 -3.30
N LEU A 84 6.73 -11.16 -3.95
CA LEU A 84 5.39 -10.97 -4.51
C LEU A 84 5.50 -10.50 -5.95
N LYS A 85 5.05 -11.34 -6.85
CA LYS A 85 4.91 -10.97 -8.26
C LYS A 85 3.53 -10.37 -8.48
N PRO A 86 3.42 -9.14 -9.01
CA PRO A 86 2.11 -8.52 -9.22
C PRO A 86 1.19 -9.33 -10.12
N GLU A 87 1.73 -10.06 -11.09
CA GLU A 87 0.99 -10.94 -11.99
C GLU A 87 0.29 -12.11 -11.28
N ASP A 88 0.76 -12.51 -10.09
CA ASP A 88 0.17 -13.59 -9.29
C ASP A 88 -1.06 -13.11 -8.48
N VAL A 89 -1.29 -11.80 -8.42
CA VAL A 89 -2.39 -11.20 -7.68
C VAL A 89 -3.56 -10.92 -8.62
N GLN A 90 -4.73 -11.41 -8.25
CA GLN A 90 -5.97 -11.22 -8.99
C GLN A 90 -7.03 -10.54 -8.12
N PHE A 91 -8.10 -10.05 -8.75
CA PHE A 91 -9.24 -9.50 -8.04
C PHE A 91 -10.58 -9.97 -8.61
N LYS A 92 -11.59 -9.90 -7.74
CA LYS A 92 -13.02 -9.91 -8.09
C LYS A 92 -13.67 -8.73 -7.38
N CYS A 93 -14.65 -8.07 -8.00
CA CYS A 93 -15.37 -6.97 -7.36
C CYS A 93 -16.83 -6.90 -7.76
N ALA A 94 -17.69 -6.44 -6.84
CA ALA A 94 -19.10 -6.24 -7.08
C ALA A 94 -19.53 -4.88 -6.57
N ARG A 95 -20.24 -4.11 -7.41
CA ARG A 95 -21.00 -2.95 -6.97
C ARG A 95 -22.16 -3.44 -6.12
N VAL A 96 -22.44 -2.75 -5.01
CA VAL A 96 -23.57 -3.08 -4.14
C VAL A 96 -24.46 -1.83 -4.00
N PHE A 97 -25.72 -1.95 -4.39
CA PHE A 97 -26.66 -0.81 -4.42
C PHE A 97 -27.26 -0.47 -3.04
N VAL A 98 -27.26 -1.41 -2.10
CA VAL A 98 -27.84 -1.24 -0.75
C VAL A 98 -26.74 -1.34 0.30
N PHE A 99 -25.91 -0.29 0.39
CA PHE A 99 -24.71 -0.29 1.24
C PHE A 99 -24.99 0.15 2.69
N THR A 100 -26.10 0.85 2.93
CA THR A 100 -26.21 1.81 4.05
C THR A 100 -26.45 1.22 5.43
N ALA A 101 -26.71 -0.09 5.56
CA ALA A 101 -27.07 -0.69 6.85
C ALA A 101 -26.24 -1.93 7.26
N MET A 102 -25.28 -2.38 6.45
CA MET A 102 -24.59 -3.65 6.71
C MET A 102 -23.09 -3.60 6.49
N ASP A 103 -22.34 -4.17 7.43
CA ASP A 103 -20.89 -4.32 7.32
C ASP A 103 -20.52 -5.57 6.51
N LEU A 104 -20.80 -5.52 5.20
CA LEU A 104 -20.58 -6.63 4.26
C LEU A 104 -19.12 -7.10 4.23
N GLU A 105 -18.16 -6.18 4.35
CA GLU A 105 -16.74 -6.51 4.46
C GLU A 105 -16.49 -7.45 5.63
N LYS A 106 -16.99 -7.11 6.82
CA LYS A 106 -16.83 -7.94 8.02
C LYS A 106 -17.50 -9.30 7.88
N LEU A 107 -18.66 -9.35 7.24
CA LEU A 107 -19.37 -10.61 6.97
C LEU A 107 -18.57 -11.50 6.01
N LEU A 108 -18.05 -10.95 4.92
CA LEU A 108 -17.21 -11.66 3.95
C LEU A 108 -15.90 -12.13 4.58
N ILE A 109 -15.20 -11.27 5.34
CA ILE A 109 -13.97 -11.66 6.04
C ILE A 109 -14.24 -12.86 6.96
N ARG A 110 -15.32 -12.81 7.75
CA ARG A 110 -15.70 -13.94 8.63
C ARG A 110 -16.03 -15.21 7.86
N HIS A 111 -16.73 -15.09 6.73
CA HIS A 111 -17.07 -16.23 5.89
C HIS A 111 -15.81 -16.89 5.32
N TYR A 112 -14.95 -16.11 4.66
CA TYR A 112 -13.75 -16.65 4.02
C TYR A 112 -12.68 -17.09 5.02
N ALA A 113 -12.60 -16.49 6.21
CA ALA A 113 -11.70 -16.97 7.26
C ALA A 113 -11.97 -18.42 7.71
N GLN A 114 -13.12 -19.01 7.35
CA GLN A 114 -13.43 -20.41 7.62
C GLN A 114 -12.85 -21.37 6.58
N THR A 115 -12.55 -20.89 5.37
CA THR A 115 -12.23 -21.73 4.19
C THR A 115 -10.97 -21.28 3.43
N ALA A 116 -10.47 -20.08 3.69
CA ALA A 116 -9.33 -19.46 3.05
C ALA A 116 -8.53 -18.62 4.06
N ASP A 117 -7.27 -18.36 3.73
CA ASP A 117 -6.40 -17.55 4.56
C ASP A 117 -6.51 -16.07 4.16
N VAL A 118 -7.53 -15.37 4.67
CA VAL A 118 -7.73 -13.91 4.48
C VAL A 118 -6.73 -13.07 5.30
N TRP A 119 -5.50 -13.56 5.45
CA TRP A 119 -4.53 -13.00 6.39
C TRP A 119 -4.12 -11.57 6.05
N TRP A 120 -4.22 -11.12 4.79
CA TRP A 120 -3.87 -9.74 4.43
C TRP A 120 -4.75 -8.72 5.18
N ASN A 121 -6.00 -9.06 5.51
CA ASN A 121 -6.89 -8.20 6.29
C ASN A 121 -6.34 -7.86 7.68
N PHE A 122 -5.51 -8.72 8.27
CA PHE A 122 -4.96 -8.56 9.62
C PHE A 122 -3.46 -8.25 9.64
N SER A 123 -2.85 -8.17 8.46
CA SER A 123 -1.40 -8.09 8.24
C SER A 123 -0.85 -6.66 8.13
N GLY A 124 -1.74 -5.67 7.93
CA GLY A 124 -1.37 -4.29 7.65
C GLY A 124 -1.46 -3.87 6.17
N PHE A 125 -1.72 -4.78 5.22
CA PHE A 125 -1.79 -4.50 3.78
C PHE A 125 -2.63 -3.25 3.41
N GLY A 126 -3.85 -3.13 3.95
CA GLY A 126 -4.74 -1.99 3.70
C GLY A 126 -4.48 -0.74 4.55
N SER A 127 -3.42 -0.72 5.37
CA SER A 127 -3.16 0.37 6.32
C SER A 127 -2.53 1.59 5.65
N ASN A 128 -2.88 2.78 6.12
CA ASN A 128 -2.20 4.01 5.73
C ASN A 128 -0.88 4.18 6.49
N ASP A 129 -0.07 5.15 6.05
CA ASP A 129 1.17 5.52 6.72
C ASP A 129 0.93 5.89 8.21
N PRO A 130 1.50 5.15 9.19
CA PRO A 130 1.30 5.40 10.60
C PRO A 130 2.10 6.61 11.15
N GLY A 131 2.97 7.23 10.34
CA GLY A 131 3.77 8.40 10.74
C GLY A 131 5.02 8.09 11.58
N ARG A 132 5.85 9.10 11.83
CA ARG A 132 7.20 8.95 12.44
C ARG A 132 7.18 8.27 13.81
N ASN A 133 6.18 8.58 14.65
CA ASN A 133 6.09 8.04 16.01
C ASN A 133 5.86 6.52 16.07
N ARG A 134 5.59 5.88 14.92
CA ARG A 134 5.37 4.44 14.83
C ARG A 134 6.44 3.71 14.03
N ASP A 135 7.48 4.41 13.55
CA ASP A 135 8.62 3.81 12.83
C ASP A 135 9.41 2.82 13.71
N THR A 136 9.23 2.88 15.04
CA THR A 136 9.89 2.02 16.04
C THR A 136 9.02 0.84 16.50
N THR A 137 7.79 0.75 16.00
CA THR A 137 6.87 -0.32 16.38
C THR A 137 7.42 -1.64 15.88
N GLU A 138 7.49 -2.65 16.74
CA GLU A 138 7.88 -4.00 16.32
C GLU A 138 6.98 -4.48 15.19
N LEU A 139 7.60 -4.88 14.08
CA LEU A 139 6.87 -5.45 12.97
C LEU A 139 6.46 -6.88 13.35
N LYS A 140 5.18 -7.20 13.20
CA LYS A 140 4.73 -8.58 13.33
C LYS A 140 5.38 -9.40 12.22
N ALA A 141 6.01 -10.53 12.55
CA ALA A 141 6.64 -11.39 11.54
C ALA A 141 5.65 -11.86 10.46
N ALA A 142 4.37 -12.04 10.81
CA ALA A 142 3.28 -12.36 9.89
C ALA A 142 2.64 -11.13 9.21
N GLY A 143 3.23 -9.93 9.36
CA GLY A 143 2.74 -8.71 8.72
C GLY A 143 3.07 -8.68 7.23
N PHE A 144 2.25 -7.98 6.44
CA PHE A 144 2.39 -7.93 4.98
C PHE A 144 3.78 -7.45 4.57
N ASP A 145 4.21 -6.31 5.11
CA ASP A 145 5.52 -5.72 4.78
C ASP A 145 6.71 -6.59 5.25
N ALA A 146 6.54 -7.47 6.25
CA ALA A 146 7.60 -8.42 6.64
C ALA A 146 7.73 -9.57 5.63
N GLN A 147 6.60 -10.06 5.11
CA GLN A 147 6.57 -11.15 4.12
C GLN A 147 6.95 -10.66 2.72
N TYR A 148 6.53 -9.43 2.40
CA TYR A 148 6.73 -8.78 1.11
C TYR A 148 7.41 -7.41 1.29
N PRO A 149 8.69 -7.40 1.71
CA PRO A 149 9.40 -6.16 1.92
C PRO A 149 9.63 -5.43 0.60
N ILE A 150 9.84 -4.12 0.67
CA ILE A 150 10.17 -3.29 -0.50
C ILE A 150 11.49 -3.75 -1.13
N ASP A 151 11.54 -3.72 -2.46
CA ASP A 151 12.74 -4.02 -3.22
C ASP A 151 13.46 -2.71 -3.61
N LEU A 152 14.58 -2.43 -2.94
CA LEU A 152 15.37 -1.22 -3.18
C LEU A 152 16.17 -1.29 -4.49
N ASP A 153 16.36 -2.51 -5.00
CA ASP A 153 17.21 -2.81 -6.15
C ASP A 153 16.36 -3.02 -7.42
N HIS A 154 15.03 -2.87 -7.31
CA HIS A 154 14.15 -2.77 -8.47
C HIS A 154 14.50 -1.54 -9.32
N PRO A 155 14.53 -1.67 -10.66
CA PRO A 155 14.78 -0.54 -11.55
C PRO A 155 13.80 0.61 -11.34
N VAL A 156 14.31 1.85 -11.35
CA VAL A 156 13.50 3.07 -11.29
C VAL A 156 13.91 4.02 -12.41
N ASP A 157 12.93 4.65 -13.05
CA ASP A 157 13.15 5.70 -14.04
C ASP A 157 12.83 7.07 -13.42
N ILE A 158 13.82 7.63 -12.71
CA ILE A 158 13.63 8.93 -12.06
C ILE A 158 13.65 10.07 -13.09
N LYS A 159 12.64 10.93 -13.04
CA LYS A 159 12.46 12.08 -13.96
C LYS A 159 13.31 13.29 -13.56
N THR A 160 14.61 13.09 -13.37
CA THR A 160 15.61 14.14 -13.11
C THR A 160 17.02 13.69 -13.53
N ASP A 161 17.82 14.60 -14.05
CA ASP A 161 19.21 14.35 -14.46
C ASP A 161 20.24 14.72 -13.37
N GLY A 162 19.77 15.02 -12.15
CA GLY A 162 20.60 15.66 -11.12
C GLY A 162 20.81 17.15 -11.43
N GLY A 163 21.85 17.75 -10.84
CA GLY A 163 22.13 19.19 -10.93
C GLY A 163 21.12 20.06 -10.20
N VAL A 164 20.32 19.47 -9.31
CA VAL A 164 19.22 20.10 -8.60
C VAL A 164 19.32 19.82 -7.10
N PRO A 165 18.59 20.56 -6.24
CA PRO A 165 18.53 20.27 -4.83
C PRO A 165 18.13 18.82 -4.52
N ALA A 166 18.72 18.24 -3.48
CA ALA A 166 18.38 16.90 -2.99
C ALA A 166 16.86 16.72 -2.75
N ALA A 167 16.18 17.76 -2.26
CA ALA A 167 14.72 17.76 -2.10
C ALA A 167 13.98 17.43 -3.42
N ARG A 168 14.43 18.00 -4.55
CA ARG A 168 13.83 17.77 -5.87
C ARG A 168 14.13 16.37 -6.41
N VAL A 169 15.32 15.83 -6.13
CA VAL A 169 15.64 14.44 -6.46
C VAL A 169 14.74 13.47 -5.67
N LEU A 170 14.54 13.71 -4.37
CA LEU A 170 13.64 12.89 -3.55
C LEU A 170 12.18 12.99 -3.99
N ASP A 171 11.71 14.16 -4.42
CA ASP A 171 10.36 14.32 -4.98
C ASP A 171 10.19 13.56 -6.30
N ALA A 172 11.18 13.62 -7.19
CA ALA A 172 11.18 12.84 -8.43
C ALA A 172 11.16 11.34 -8.13
N LEU A 173 11.94 10.87 -7.15
CA LEU A 173 11.93 9.48 -6.72
C LEU A 173 10.56 9.09 -6.13
N ARG A 174 9.97 9.89 -5.22
CA ARG A 174 8.65 9.62 -4.62
C ARG A 174 7.55 9.38 -5.64
N ALA A 175 7.60 10.07 -6.77
CA ALA A 175 6.61 9.92 -7.84
C ALA A 175 6.63 8.53 -8.50
N GLU A 176 7.76 7.83 -8.41
CA GLU A 176 7.98 6.53 -9.06
C GLU A 176 7.93 5.35 -8.07
N LEU A 177 7.68 5.61 -6.78
CA LEU A 177 7.70 4.58 -5.75
C LEU A 177 6.29 4.08 -5.35
N PRO A 178 6.05 2.76 -5.34
CA PRO A 178 4.82 2.14 -4.83
C PRO A 178 4.74 2.05 -3.31
N TYR A 179 5.67 2.70 -2.62
CA TYR A 179 5.79 2.73 -1.18
C TYR A 179 6.27 4.10 -0.70
N THR A 180 6.09 4.35 0.60
CA THR A 180 6.42 5.64 1.17
C THR A 180 7.94 5.86 1.23
N LEU A 181 8.40 7.00 0.72
CA LEU A 181 9.71 7.58 1.02
C LEU A 181 9.52 8.86 1.86
N ARG A 182 9.78 8.77 3.16
CA ARG A 182 9.68 9.90 4.07
C ARG A 182 11.06 10.54 4.27
N ALA A 183 11.12 11.86 4.13
CA ALA A 183 12.29 12.64 4.55
C ALA A 183 11.90 13.59 5.68
N GLU A 184 12.86 13.90 6.56
CA GLU A 184 12.69 14.93 7.58
C GLU A 184 12.31 16.27 6.93
N GLY A 185 11.26 16.89 7.46
CA GLY A 185 10.85 18.24 7.07
C GLY A 185 11.51 19.31 7.93
N GLU A 186 11.28 20.57 7.58
CA GLU A 186 11.70 21.70 8.40
C GLU A 186 10.98 21.69 9.77
N PRO A 187 11.72 21.84 10.90
CA PRO A 187 11.11 21.86 12.23
C PRO A 187 10.01 22.91 12.37
N GLY A 188 8.84 22.51 12.86
CA GLY A 188 7.71 23.42 13.07
C GLY A 188 7.00 23.89 11.78
N LYS A 189 7.38 23.39 10.60
CA LYS A 189 6.70 23.70 9.33
C LYS A 189 6.10 22.43 8.71
N VAL A 190 4.82 22.50 8.39
CA VAL A 190 4.10 21.42 7.72
C VAL A 190 4.45 21.43 6.23
N ARG A 191 4.80 20.25 5.67
CA ARG A 191 5.05 20.03 4.24
C ARG A 191 6.20 20.85 3.64
N LYS A 192 7.11 21.38 4.45
CA LYS A 192 8.34 22.01 3.95
C LYS A 192 9.53 21.05 4.06
N PRO A 193 10.33 20.89 3.00
CA PRO A 193 11.55 20.10 3.06
C PRO A 193 12.56 20.74 4.02
N HIS A 194 13.38 19.91 4.66
CA HIS A 194 14.44 20.40 5.53
C HIS A 194 15.46 21.29 4.76
N PRO A 195 15.98 22.39 5.35
CA PRO A 195 16.98 23.25 4.71
C PRO A 195 18.19 22.52 4.10
N ASP A 196 18.76 21.54 4.79
CA ASP A 196 19.87 20.73 4.24
C ASP A 196 19.52 20.07 2.89
N LEU A 197 18.28 19.59 2.72
CA LEU A 197 17.82 18.97 1.47
C LEU A 197 17.63 20.01 0.35
N VAL A 198 17.33 21.27 0.71
CA VAL A 198 17.16 22.37 -0.25
C VAL A 198 18.50 22.97 -0.66
N ASN A 199 19.44 23.04 0.28
CA ASN A 199 20.74 23.69 0.08
C ASN A 199 21.81 22.75 -0.51
N SER A 200 21.63 21.44 -0.39
CA SER A 200 22.57 20.45 -0.94
C SER A 200 22.19 20.11 -2.38
N ILE A 201 23.09 20.41 -3.32
CA ILE A 201 22.90 20.13 -4.74
C ILE A 201 23.46 18.75 -5.06
N VAL A 202 22.59 17.85 -5.55
CA VAL A 202 23.05 16.58 -6.13
C VAL A 202 23.64 16.92 -7.50
N PRO A 203 24.91 16.57 -7.78
CA PRO A 203 25.52 16.88 -9.07
C PRO A 203 24.76 16.20 -10.22
N PRO A 204 24.88 16.69 -11.47
CA PRO A 204 24.35 16.00 -12.62
C PRO A 204 24.85 14.55 -12.67
N PHE A 205 23.96 13.61 -12.98
CA PHE A 205 24.30 12.21 -13.04
C PHE A 205 25.13 11.93 -14.29
N ALA A 206 26.38 11.48 -14.11
CA ALA A 206 27.20 10.99 -15.22
C ALA A 206 26.60 9.71 -15.81
N VAL A 207 26.06 8.86 -14.94
CA VAL A 207 25.22 7.70 -15.27
C VAL A 207 23.99 7.81 -14.37
N LYS A 208 22.79 7.77 -14.96
CA LYS A 208 21.55 7.85 -14.18
C LYS A 208 21.49 6.66 -13.21
N PRO A 209 21.18 6.90 -11.92
CA PRO A 209 20.89 5.82 -10.98
C PRO A 209 19.80 4.92 -11.54
N ALA A 210 20.06 3.62 -11.52
CA ALA A 210 19.15 2.60 -12.02
C ALA A 210 18.21 2.11 -10.91
N THR A 211 18.58 2.23 -9.63
CA THR A 211 17.80 1.68 -8.51
C THR A 211 17.45 2.72 -7.44
N THR A 212 16.43 2.43 -6.64
CA THR A 212 16.06 3.27 -5.48
C THR A 212 17.25 3.47 -4.55
N ARG A 213 18.01 2.39 -4.29
CA ARG A 213 19.21 2.43 -3.45
C ARG A 213 20.24 3.43 -3.96
N GLU A 214 20.55 3.40 -5.25
CA GLU A 214 21.54 4.28 -5.86
C GLU A 214 21.13 5.75 -5.80
N VAL A 215 19.84 6.06 -6.04
CA VAL A 215 19.32 7.44 -5.91
C VAL A 215 19.49 7.95 -4.48
N ILE A 216 19.16 7.13 -3.48
CA ILE A 216 19.29 7.50 -2.06
C ILE A 216 20.76 7.72 -1.68
N LEU A 217 21.68 6.86 -2.14
CA LEU A 217 23.11 7.02 -1.90
C LEU A 217 23.67 8.30 -2.55
N ALA A 218 23.23 8.64 -3.77
CA ALA A 218 23.60 9.88 -4.43
C ALA A 218 23.13 11.11 -3.63
N VAL A 219 21.91 11.08 -3.09
CA VAL A 219 21.41 12.14 -2.20
C VAL A 219 22.24 12.23 -0.91
N LEU A 220 22.51 11.10 -0.24
CA LEU A 220 23.29 11.08 1.00
C LEU A 220 24.71 11.63 0.81
N SER A 221 25.33 11.39 -0.35
CA SER A 221 26.71 11.82 -0.64
C SER A 221 26.94 13.34 -0.60
N VAL A 222 25.86 14.13 -0.70
CA VAL A 222 25.93 15.61 -0.69
C VAL A 222 25.36 16.24 0.57
N LEU A 223 24.73 15.46 1.45
CA LEU A 223 24.13 15.98 2.67
C LEU A 223 25.21 16.21 3.76
N PRO A 224 25.00 17.17 4.68
CA PRO A 224 25.87 17.33 5.85
C PRO A 224 25.91 16.07 6.71
N ALA A 225 26.95 15.86 7.50
CA ALA A 225 27.04 14.71 8.39
C ALA A 225 25.84 14.59 9.35
N GLY A 226 25.41 13.35 9.61
CA GLY A 226 24.34 13.05 10.58
C GLY A 226 22.98 12.73 9.96
N TRP A 227 22.87 12.67 8.63
CA TRP A 227 21.70 12.08 7.99
C TRP A 227 21.86 10.57 7.89
N GLN A 228 20.75 9.86 8.09
CA GLN A 228 20.67 8.41 7.93
C GLN A 228 19.44 8.08 7.09
N SER A 229 19.63 7.22 6.08
CA SER A 229 18.53 6.56 5.41
C SER A 229 18.40 5.11 5.86
N THR A 230 17.17 4.70 6.17
CA THR A 230 16.83 3.35 6.62
C THR A 230 15.67 2.82 5.78
N ALA A 231 15.84 1.63 5.23
CA ALA A 231 14.76 0.85 4.67
C ALA A 231 14.09 0.06 5.80
N LEU A 232 12.86 0.44 6.11
CA LEU A 232 11.94 -0.39 6.87
C LEU A 232 11.22 -1.33 5.88
N PRO A 233 10.58 -2.42 6.34
CA PRO A 233 10.08 -3.44 5.42
C PRO A 233 9.07 -2.90 4.39
N GLY A 234 8.26 -1.89 4.75
CA GLY A 234 7.26 -1.30 3.84
C GLY A 234 7.55 0.13 3.35
N ARG A 235 8.69 0.73 3.70
CA ARG A 235 8.95 2.16 3.46
C ARG A 235 10.42 2.53 3.64
N ILE A 236 10.81 3.68 3.11
CA ILE A 236 12.10 4.31 3.37
C ILE A 236 11.91 5.54 4.25
N ILE A 237 12.80 5.72 5.21
CA ILE A 237 12.92 6.94 6.01
C ILE A 237 14.31 7.56 5.82
N LEU A 238 14.37 8.89 5.80
CA LEU A 238 15.59 9.69 5.72
C LEU A 238 15.50 10.82 6.75
N TYR A 239 16.23 10.69 7.85
CA TYR A 239 16.18 11.62 8.99
C TYR A 239 17.57 12.03 9.46
N ARG A 240 17.65 13.13 10.22
CA ARG A 240 18.87 13.48 10.94
C ARG A 240 18.91 12.78 12.29
N GLU A 241 19.53 11.63 12.28
CA GLU A 241 19.65 10.76 13.45
C GLU A 241 20.71 9.69 13.21
N ASN A 242 21.10 9.04 14.29
CA ASN A 242 21.90 7.82 14.25
C ASN A 242 21.19 6.77 15.11
N ARG A 243 20.30 6.00 14.47
CA ARG A 243 19.40 5.09 15.16
C ARG A 243 19.36 3.73 14.48
N THR A 244 19.44 2.66 15.26
CA THR A 244 19.14 1.31 14.76
C THR A 244 17.66 1.02 14.91
N TYR A 245 17.04 0.54 13.83
CA TYR A 245 15.66 0.05 13.83
C TYR A 245 15.69 -1.47 13.76
N THR A 246 15.06 -2.16 14.72
CA THR A 246 15.09 -3.62 14.81
C THR A 246 14.64 -4.32 13.51
N ALA A 247 13.61 -3.77 12.86
CA ALA A 247 13.07 -4.30 11.61
C ALA A 247 13.64 -3.60 10.36
N GLY A 248 14.62 -2.72 10.50
CA GLY A 248 15.13 -1.88 9.41
C GLY A 248 16.57 -2.17 9.05
N THR A 249 16.91 -1.96 7.78
CA THR A 249 18.28 -2.00 7.28
C THR A 249 18.72 -0.60 6.88
N ILE A 250 19.89 -0.17 7.37
CA ILE A 250 20.46 1.13 6.99
C ILE A 250 20.90 1.05 5.53
N ILE A 251 20.41 1.99 4.71
CA ILE A 251 20.84 2.14 3.31
C ILE A 251 22.19 2.85 3.28
N GLY A 252 22.34 3.92 4.07
CA GLY A 252 23.56 4.70 4.17
C GLY A 252 23.46 5.85 5.15
N ARG A 253 24.58 6.54 5.35
CA ARG A 253 24.72 7.76 6.17
C ARG A 253 25.58 8.78 5.43
N SER A 254 25.33 10.06 5.70
CA SER A 254 26.19 11.17 5.28
C SER A 254 27.29 11.47 6.29
#